data_AF-J3MTS6-F1
#
_entry.id   AF-J3MTS6-F1
#
_cell.length_a   1.000
_cell.length_b   1.000
_cell.length_c   1.000
_cell.angle_alpha   90.00
_cell.angle_beta   90.00
_cell.angle_gamma   90.00
#
_symmetry.space_group_name_H-M   'P 1'
#
loop_
_entity.id
_entity.type
_entity.pdbx_description
1 polymer ?
#
loop_
_entity_poly.entity_id
_entity_poly.type
_entity_poly.pdbx_seq_one_letter_code
_entity_poly.pdbx_strand_id
1 'polypeptide(L)'
;MAASVSSALLLLLNIAGALLSPRAPPTLAPTPATLAVAGDAEDVDFLFLPFLVLYKSGRVVRFMGTDTVPASTDPATGVASRDVVIDADAGLAVRLYMPNVANLTAGERGRSGKLPLVVYYHGGAFVTESAFSPTYQRYLNALASKAGVLAVSVEYRLAPEHPLPRA
;
A
#
# COMPACT_ATOMS: atom_id res chain seq x y z
N MET A 1 41.85 -4.61 -18.00
CA MET A 1 40.43 -4.87 -18.31
C MET A 1 40.15 -6.34 -18.01
N ALA A 2 39.09 -6.81 -17.36
CA ALA A 2 38.03 -6.26 -16.51
C ALA A 2 37.44 -7.52 -15.84
N ALA A 3 37.10 -7.41 -14.55
CA ALA A 3 36.53 -8.49 -13.76
C ALA A 3 35.02 -8.65 -14.00
N SER A 4 34.50 -9.85 -13.78
CA SER A 4 33.32 -10.13 -12.94
C SER A 4 32.77 -11.52 -13.28
N VAL A 5 32.74 -12.43 -12.29
CA VAL A 5 32.03 -13.70 -12.36
C VAL A 5 30.65 -13.46 -11.74
N SER A 6 29.59 -13.49 -12.55
CA SER A 6 28.23 -13.24 -12.09
C SER A 6 27.55 -14.53 -11.59
N SER A 7 26.78 -14.38 -10.51
CA SER A 7 26.13 -15.40 -9.68
C SER A 7 25.13 -16.34 -10.38
N ALA A 8 25.01 -16.28 -11.71
CA ALA A 8 24.15 -17.18 -12.49
C ALA A 8 24.71 -18.60 -12.64
N LEU A 9 26.01 -18.80 -12.40
CA LEU A 9 26.67 -20.11 -12.56
C LEU A 9 26.33 -21.11 -11.42
N LEU A 10 25.74 -20.64 -10.31
CA LEU A 10 25.34 -21.51 -9.20
C LEU A 10 23.96 -22.17 -9.37
N LEU A 11 23.14 -21.72 -10.32
CA LEU A 11 21.80 -22.28 -10.56
C LEU A 11 21.73 -23.17 -11.81
N LEU A 12 22.86 -23.79 -12.17
CA LEU A 12 22.93 -24.90 -13.12
C LEU A 12 23.19 -26.26 -12.47
N LEU A 13 23.29 -26.37 -11.13
CA LEU A 13 23.77 -27.59 -10.51
C LEU A 13 22.74 -28.50 -9.81
N ASN A 14 21.45 -28.17 -9.76
CA ASN A 14 20.53 -28.86 -8.85
C ASN A 14 19.34 -29.62 -9.44
N ILE A 15 19.34 -29.99 -10.72
CA ILE A 15 18.46 -31.09 -11.20
C ILE A 15 19.19 -31.91 -12.28
N ALA A 16 20.30 -32.53 -11.91
CA ALA A 16 20.79 -33.74 -12.58
C ALA A 16 20.22 -34.95 -11.83
N GLY A 17 19.41 -35.79 -12.49
CA GLY A 17 19.01 -37.09 -11.93
C GLY A 17 17.52 -37.42 -11.98
N ALA A 18 16.95 -37.48 -13.19
CA ALA A 18 15.87 -38.44 -13.44
C ALA A 18 16.25 -39.23 -14.69
N LEU A 19 16.68 -40.47 -14.42
CA LEU A 19 17.29 -41.40 -15.33
C LEU A 19 16.33 -41.87 -16.45
N LEU A 20 16.92 -42.00 -17.65
CA LEU A 20 16.71 -43.05 -18.65
C LEU A 20 15.28 -43.59 -18.88
N SER A 21 14.64 -43.09 -19.94
CA SER A 21 14.10 -43.92 -21.05
C SER A 21 13.49 -43.05 -22.17
N PRO A 22 13.60 -43.43 -23.46
CA PRO A 22 13.06 -42.65 -24.57
C PRO A 22 11.59 -42.98 -24.83
N ARG A 23 10.75 -41.96 -25.02
CA ARG A 23 9.42 -42.11 -25.61
C ARG A 23 9.11 -40.91 -26.50
N ALA A 24 9.08 -41.14 -27.81
CA ALA A 24 8.69 -40.14 -28.80
C ALA A 24 7.17 -39.90 -28.75
N PRO A 25 6.69 -38.66 -28.59
CA PRO A 25 5.29 -38.30 -28.76
C PRO A 25 4.98 -37.89 -30.22
N PRO A 26 3.71 -37.98 -30.64
CA PRO A 26 3.30 -37.72 -32.02
C PRO A 26 3.54 -36.27 -32.44
N THR A 27 3.98 -36.10 -33.68
CA THR A 27 4.29 -34.82 -34.32
C THR A 27 3.04 -33.96 -34.44
N LEU A 28 2.90 -32.96 -33.58
CA LEU A 28 1.98 -31.85 -33.79
C LEU A 28 2.70 -30.84 -34.70
N ALA A 29 2.07 -30.45 -35.81
CA ALA A 29 2.56 -29.39 -36.68
C ALA A 29 2.82 -28.10 -35.86
N PRO A 30 3.83 -27.28 -36.20
CA PRO A 30 4.08 -26.05 -35.48
C PRO A 30 2.95 -25.06 -35.77
N THR A 31 2.07 -24.88 -34.79
CA THR A 31 1.36 -23.60 -34.63
C THR A 31 2.44 -22.53 -34.54
N PRO A 32 2.39 -21.43 -35.32
CA PRO A 32 3.35 -20.36 -35.13
C PRO A 32 3.17 -19.86 -33.70
N ALA A 33 4.17 -20.15 -32.86
CA ALA A 33 4.33 -19.46 -31.60
C ALA A 33 4.55 -18.00 -31.98
N THR A 34 3.50 -17.19 -31.88
CA THR A 34 3.67 -15.76 -31.70
C THR A 34 4.51 -15.63 -30.43
N LEU A 35 5.82 -15.48 -30.61
CA LEU A 35 6.68 -14.82 -29.66
C LEU A 35 6.06 -13.44 -29.48
N ALA A 36 5.12 -13.31 -28.53
CA ALA A 36 4.83 -12.02 -27.96
C ALA A 36 6.18 -11.55 -27.43
N VAL A 37 6.74 -10.54 -28.10
CA VAL A 37 7.97 -9.89 -27.69
C VAL A 37 7.78 -9.55 -26.22
N ALA A 38 8.63 -10.07 -25.35
CA ALA A 38 8.74 -9.61 -23.96
C ALA A 38 9.37 -8.21 -23.93
N GLY A 39 8.83 -7.30 -24.74
CA GLY A 39 9.32 -5.96 -25.01
C GLY A 39 8.13 -5.03 -24.94
N ASP A 40 8.33 -3.91 -24.27
CA ASP A 40 7.37 -2.85 -23.95
C ASP A 40 6.59 -3.03 -22.63
N ALA A 41 6.30 -4.26 -22.17
CA ALA A 41 5.54 -4.44 -20.92
C ALA A 41 6.31 -4.02 -19.65
N GLU A 42 7.63 -4.22 -19.69
CA GLU A 42 8.58 -3.89 -18.63
C GLU A 42 9.32 -2.57 -18.88
N ASP A 43 8.98 -1.87 -19.96
CA ASP A 43 9.50 -0.53 -20.22
C ASP A 43 8.95 0.43 -19.17
N VAL A 44 9.85 1.13 -18.49
CA VAL A 44 9.48 2.18 -17.54
C VAL A 44 8.97 3.40 -18.32
N ASP A 45 7.77 3.87 -17.97
CA ASP A 45 7.20 5.13 -18.45
C ASP A 45 7.58 6.27 -17.52
N PHE A 46 7.39 6.06 -16.21
CA PHE A 46 7.67 7.06 -15.20
C PHE A 46 8.23 6.43 -13.93
N LEU A 47 9.29 7.02 -13.39
CA LEU A 47 9.92 6.58 -12.14
C LEU A 47 9.92 7.75 -11.16
N PHE A 48 9.22 7.59 -10.04
CA PHE A 48 9.15 8.59 -8.97
C PHE A 48 9.71 8.00 -7.69
N LEU A 49 11.03 7.98 -7.60
CA LEU A 49 11.71 7.49 -6.40
C LEU A 49 11.46 8.42 -5.20
N PRO A 50 11.32 7.87 -3.99
CA PRO A 50 11.36 6.44 -3.64
C PRO A 50 9.98 5.75 -3.72
N PHE A 51 8.96 6.38 -4.28
CA PHE A 51 7.57 5.97 -4.14
C PHE A 51 7.15 4.84 -5.08
N LEU A 52 7.29 5.03 -6.40
CA LEU A 52 6.77 4.08 -7.37
C LEU A 52 7.48 4.09 -8.71
N VAL A 53 7.23 3.05 -9.49
CA VAL A 53 7.45 2.96 -10.93
C VAL A 53 6.13 2.70 -11.65
N LEU A 54 5.90 3.41 -12.75
CA LEU A 54 4.85 3.19 -13.72
C LEU A 54 5.50 2.65 -15.00
N TYR A 55 5.02 1.51 -15.47
CA TYR A 55 5.43 0.90 -16.73
C TYR A 55 4.53 1.37 -17.88
N LYS A 56 5.03 1.35 -19.11
CA LYS A 56 4.23 1.66 -20.31
C LYS A 56 3.02 0.74 -20.50
N SER A 57 3.04 -0.44 -19.87
CA SER A 57 1.89 -1.35 -19.76
C SER A 57 0.75 -0.82 -18.89
N GLY A 58 0.95 0.28 -18.15
CA GLY A 58 0.02 0.80 -17.14
C GLY A 58 0.20 0.17 -15.76
N ARG A 59 1.09 -0.82 -15.62
CA ARG A 59 1.39 -1.45 -14.31
C ARG A 59 2.05 -0.45 -13.39
N VAL A 60 1.55 -0.34 -12.16
CA VAL A 60 2.13 0.48 -11.09
C VAL A 60 2.73 -0.44 -10.02
N VAL A 61 3.98 -0.19 -9.65
CA VAL A 61 4.62 -0.84 -8.50
C VAL A 61 5.03 0.22 -7.50
N ARG A 62 4.44 0.19 -6.30
CA ARG A 62 4.78 1.06 -5.18
C ARG A 62 5.81 0.37 -4.30
N PHE A 63 6.90 1.06 -4.00
CA PHE A 63 8.03 0.50 -3.23
C PHE A 63 7.95 0.79 -1.73
N MET A 64 7.22 1.85 -1.34
CA MET A 64 7.13 2.34 0.03
C MET A 64 5.72 2.84 0.31
N GLY A 65 5.29 2.74 1.56
CA GLY A 65 3.99 3.23 2.02
C GLY A 65 2.81 2.31 1.67
N THR A 66 3.07 1.03 1.42
CA THR A 66 2.05 0.02 1.11
C THR A 66 1.57 -0.76 2.32
N ASP A 67 2.25 -0.63 3.46
CA ASP A 67 1.92 -1.35 4.68
C ASP A 67 0.62 -0.81 5.29
N THR A 68 -0.21 -1.73 5.78
CA THR A 68 -1.42 -1.41 6.53
C THR A 68 -1.47 -2.20 7.83
N VAL A 69 -2.20 -1.66 8.81
CA VAL A 69 -2.45 -2.29 10.11
C VAL A 69 -3.94 -2.25 10.42
N PRO A 70 -4.48 -3.25 11.14
CA PRO A 70 -5.89 -3.25 11.52
C PRO A 70 -6.19 -2.14 12.53
N ALA A 71 -7.44 -1.69 12.54
CA ALA A 71 -7.94 -0.83 13.60
C ALA A 71 -7.79 -1.52 14.96
N SER A 72 -7.36 -0.78 15.96
CA SER A 72 -7.08 -1.28 17.31
C SER A 72 -7.22 -0.19 18.37
N THR A 73 -7.20 -0.59 19.64
CA THR A 73 -6.98 0.32 20.76
C THR A 73 -5.50 0.41 21.06
N ASP A 74 -4.95 1.62 21.01
CA ASP A 74 -3.55 1.86 21.30
C ASP A 74 -3.29 1.84 22.81
N PRO A 75 -2.45 0.92 23.33
CA PRO A 75 -2.24 0.80 24.77
C PRO A 75 -1.50 2.01 25.37
N ALA A 76 -0.70 2.74 24.57
CA ALA A 76 0.06 3.88 25.06
C ALA A 76 -0.81 5.12 25.27
N THR A 77 -1.76 5.37 24.36
CA THR A 77 -2.61 6.58 24.39
C THR A 77 -4.04 6.32 24.84
N GLY A 78 -4.49 5.06 24.83
CA GLY A 78 -5.88 4.67 25.07
C GLY A 78 -6.84 5.04 23.94
N VAL A 79 -6.33 5.51 22.79
CA VAL A 79 -7.15 5.85 21.62
C VAL A 79 -7.67 4.57 20.99
N ALA A 80 -8.99 4.48 20.79
CA ALA A 80 -9.63 3.40 20.05
C ALA A 80 -9.83 3.81 18.60
N SER A 81 -9.46 2.94 17.65
CA SER A 81 -9.70 3.17 16.24
C SER A 81 -10.71 2.18 15.64
N ARG A 82 -11.39 2.61 14.58
CA ARG A 82 -12.37 1.78 13.85
C ARG A 82 -12.44 2.17 12.38
N ASP A 83 -12.50 1.16 11.51
CA ASP A 83 -12.69 1.35 10.08
C ASP A 83 -14.18 1.39 9.72
N VAL A 84 -14.55 2.31 8.83
CA VAL A 84 -15.90 2.48 8.32
C VAL A 84 -15.83 2.66 6.81
N VAL A 85 -16.51 1.77 6.09
CA VAL A 85 -16.74 1.93 4.65
C VAL A 85 -17.84 2.96 4.46
N ILE A 86 -17.56 4.01 3.70
CA ILE A 86 -18.51 5.09 3.40
C ILE A 86 -19.25 4.78 2.09
N ASP A 87 -18.49 4.38 1.07
CA ASP A 87 -19.02 4.00 -0.24
C ASP A 87 -18.11 2.90 -0.82
N ALA A 88 -18.63 1.67 -0.84
CA ALA A 88 -17.87 0.52 -1.34
C ALA A 88 -17.65 0.59 -2.85
N ASP A 89 -18.61 1.13 -3.62
CA ASP A 89 -18.55 1.21 -5.07
C ASP A 89 -17.53 2.28 -5.51
N ALA A 90 -17.42 3.36 -4.74
CA ALA A 90 -16.41 4.40 -4.96
C ALA A 90 -15.04 4.06 -4.35
N GLY A 91 -14.92 2.97 -3.59
CA GLY A 91 -13.71 2.60 -2.85
C GLY A 91 -13.36 3.56 -1.72
N LEU A 92 -14.35 4.22 -1.12
CA LEU A 92 -14.16 5.25 -0.09
C LEU A 92 -14.40 4.67 1.31
N ALA A 93 -13.39 4.78 2.17
CA ALA A 93 -13.45 4.40 3.57
C ALA A 93 -12.78 5.45 4.46
N VAL A 94 -12.99 5.33 5.77
CA VAL A 94 -12.31 6.14 6.78
C VAL A 94 -11.88 5.28 7.96
N ARG A 95 -10.81 5.68 8.64
CA ARG A 95 -10.48 5.23 9.99
C ARG A 95 -10.79 6.32 11.00
N LEU A 96 -11.66 6.02 11.94
CA LEU A 96 -12.02 6.88 13.06
C LEU A 96 -11.04 6.65 14.21
N TYR A 97 -10.68 7.70 14.94
CA TYR A 97 -9.84 7.66 16.14
C TYR A 97 -10.54 8.39 17.27
N MET A 98 -10.93 7.65 18.30
CA MET A 98 -11.64 8.14 19.47
C MET A 98 -10.70 8.19 20.68
N PRO A 99 -10.40 9.37 21.24
CA PRO A 99 -9.61 9.47 22.45
C PRO A 99 -10.40 8.97 23.65
N ASN A 100 -9.69 8.46 24.65
CA ASN A 100 -10.31 8.08 25.91
C ASN A 100 -10.76 9.35 26.65
N VAL A 101 -12.07 9.60 26.66
CA VAL A 101 -12.68 10.78 27.29
C VAL A 101 -12.45 10.88 28.81
N ALA A 102 -12.15 9.76 29.46
CA ALA A 102 -11.78 9.73 30.88
C ALA A 102 -10.41 10.37 31.13
N ASN A 103 -9.53 10.36 30.12
CA ASN A 103 -8.19 10.93 30.21
C ASN A 103 -8.16 12.44 29.90
N LEU A 104 -9.26 13.01 29.42
CA LEU A 104 -9.35 14.42 29.03
C LEU A 104 -9.65 15.32 30.25
N THR A 105 -9.07 16.51 30.25
CA THR A 105 -9.38 17.60 31.18
C THR A 105 -10.72 18.27 30.84
N ALA A 106 -11.25 19.07 31.77
CA ALA A 106 -12.47 19.84 31.52
C ALA A 106 -12.33 20.86 30.37
N GLY A 107 -11.12 21.40 30.15
CA GLY A 107 -10.84 22.31 29.04
C GLY A 107 -10.86 21.62 27.67
N GLU A 108 -10.42 20.36 27.61
CA GLU A 108 -10.33 19.58 26.36
C GLU A 108 -11.69 19.00 25.93
N ARG A 109 -12.59 18.71 26.86
CA ARG A 109 -13.94 18.16 26.55
C ARG A 109 -14.90 19.17 25.90
N GLY A 110 -14.49 20.42 25.74
CA GLY A 110 -15.32 21.50 25.26
C GLY A 110 -16.47 21.86 26.23
N ARG A 111 -17.06 23.05 26.06
CA ARG A 111 -18.12 23.55 26.96
C ARG A 111 -19.39 22.70 26.96
N SER A 112 -19.64 21.92 25.90
CA SER A 112 -20.82 21.08 25.73
C SER A 112 -20.54 19.58 25.92
N GLY A 113 -19.33 19.19 26.36
CA GLY A 113 -18.92 17.79 26.42
C GLY A 113 -18.77 17.11 25.05
N LYS A 114 -18.65 17.89 23.97
CA LYS A 114 -18.42 17.40 22.61
C LYS A 114 -16.96 17.62 22.23
N LEU A 115 -16.35 16.63 21.59
CA LEU A 115 -15.00 16.73 21.07
C LEU A 115 -15.00 17.51 19.73
N PRO A 116 -13.97 18.32 19.46
CA PRO A 116 -13.71 18.81 18.11
C PRO A 116 -13.45 17.65 17.14
N LEU A 117 -13.80 17.87 15.87
CA LEU A 117 -13.57 16.92 14.78
C LEU A 117 -12.37 17.37 13.94
N VAL A 118 -11.45 16.47 13.67
CA VAL A 118 -10.35 16.66 12.70
C VAL A 118 -10.54 15.69 11.55
N VAL A 119 -10.70 16.21 10.33
CA VAL A 119 -10.65 15.40 9.11
C VAL A 119 -9.22 15.43 8.59
N TYR A 120 -8.61 14.27 8.43
CA TYR A 120 -7.22 14.10 8.10
C TYR A 120 -7.06 13.36 6.77
N TYR A 121 -6.22 13.91 5.89
CA TYR A 121 -5.79 13.28 4.65
C TYR A 121 -4.32 12.93 4.79
N HIS A 122 -3.97 11.67 4.61
CA HIS A 122 -2.59 11.22 4.71
C HIS A 122 -1.72 11.81 3.59
N GLY A 123 -0.42 11.94 3.84
CA GLY A 123 0.55 12.32 2.81
C GLY A 123 0.84 11.16 1.84
N GLY A 124 2.03 11.14 1.24
CA GLY A 124 2.37 10.16 0.20
C GLY A 124 2.23 10.70 -1.22
N ALA A 125 2.20 12.03 -1.38
CA ALA A 125 2.18 12.73 -2.66
C ALA A 125 1.06 12.28 -3.61
N PHE A 126 -0.09 11.87 -3.07
CA PHE A 126 -1.23 11.31 -3.80
C PHE A 126 -0.98 9.96 -4.47
N VAL A 127 0.17 9.34 -4.26
CA VAL A 127 0.59 8.13 -4.98
C VAL A 127 0.87 6.94 -4.08
N THR A 128 0.92 7.12 -2.76
CA THR A 128 1.14 6.03 -1.79
C THR A 128 0.53 6.37 -0.44
N GLU A 129 0.72 5.48 0.54
CA GLU A 129 0.14 5.50 1.87
C GLU A 129 -1.36 5.25 1.88
N SER A 130 -1.90 5.11 3.09
CA SER A 130 -3.30 4.77 3.35
C SER A 130 -3.70 5.35 4.70
N ALA A 131 -4.99 5.58 4.92
CA ALA A 131 -5.58 5.82 6.24
C ALA A 131 -5.30 4.68 7.23
N PHE A 132 -4.96 3.49 6.73
CA PHE A 132 -4.61 2.30 7.51
C PHE A 132 -3.11 2.12 7.70
N SER A 133 -2.29 3.08 7.25
CA SER A 133 -0.83 3.06 7.39
C SER A 133 -0.38 3.03 8.85
N PRO A 134 0.62 2.21 9.23
CA PRO A 134 1.18 2.21 10.57
C PRO A 134 1.80 3.56 10.95
N THR A 135 2.32 4.32 9.99
CA THR A 135 2.91 5.64 10.22
C THR A 135 1.83 6.64 10.62
N TYR A 136 0.74 6.73 9.84
CA TYR A 136 -0.35 7.66 10.13
C TYR A 136 -1.20 7.21 11.31
N GLN A 137 -1.31 5.90 11.58
CA GLN A 137 -1.94 5.42 12.81
C GLN A 137 -1.22 5.92 14.07
N ARG A 138 0.11 5.83 14.14
CA ARG A 138 0.87 6.36 15.28
C ARG A 138 0.68 7.87 15.44
N TYR A 139 0.72 8.60 14.33
CA TYR A 139 0.49 10.04 14.33
C TYR A 139 -0.91 10.40 14.85
N LEU A 140 -1.95 9.75 14.34
CA LEU A 140 -3.34 10.04 14.71
C LEU A 140 -3.69 9.59 16.13
N ASN A 141 -3.11 8.51 16.64
CA ASN A 141 -3.20 8.17 18.06
C ASN A 141 -2.62 9.28 18.95
N ALA A 142 -1.44 9.78 18.60
CA ALA A 142 -0.82 10.88 19.33
C ALA A 142 -1.62 12.19 19.21
N LEU A 143 -2.14 12.51 18.03
CA LEU A 143 -2.95 13.70 17.80
C LEU A 143 -4.27 13.66 18.57
N ALA A 144 -5.04 12.58 18.43
CA ALA A 144 -6.35 12.42 19.08
C ALA A 144 -6.23 12.52 20.61
N SER A 145 -5.22 11.84 21.20
CA SER A 145 -5.00 11.85 22.65
C SER A 145 -4.52 13.20 23.18
N LYS A 146 -3.54 13.84 22.52
CA LYS A 146 -2.96 15.10 23.01
C LYS A 146 -3.83 16.32 22.78
N ALA A 147 -4.65 16.31 21.72
CA ALA A 147 -5.53 17.43 21.40
C ALA A 147 -6.96 17.23 21.89
N GLY A 148 -7.31 16.03 22.38
CA GLY A 148 -8.68 15.71 22.80
C GLY A 148 -9.69 15.78 21.65
N VAL A 149 -9.32 15.29 20.47
CA VAL A 149 -10.14 15.39 19.24
C VAL A 149 -10.59 14.03 18.73
N LEU A 150 -11.77 13.96 18.13
CA LEU A 150 -12.14 12.85 17.26
C LEU A 150 -11.46 13.06 15.90
N ALA A 151 -10.59 12.13 15.48
CA ALA A 151 -9.96 12.23 14.17
C ALA A 151 -10.60 11.25 13.17
N VAL A 152 -10.73 11.69 11.93
CA VAL A 152 -11.26 10.92 10.79
C VAL A 152 -10.19 10.91 9.71
N SER A 153 -9.49 9.79 9.57
CA SER A 153 -8.50 9.58 8.52
C SER A 153 -9.18 9.07 7.27
N VAL A 154 -9.06 9.79 6.16
CA VAL A 154 -9.73 9.46 4.90
C VAL A 154 -8.86 8.53 4.07
N GLU A 155 -9.40 7.36 3.69
CA GLU A 155 -8.82 6.48 2.69
C GLU A 155 -9.24 7.01 1.32
N TYR A 156 -8.35 7.79 0.70
CA TYR A 156 -8.58 8.35 -0.62
C TYR A 156 -7.88 7.51 -1.70
N ARG A 157 -8.31 7.70 -2.94
CA ARG A 157 -7.78 6.95 -4.09
C ARG A 157 -6.42 7.48 -4.51
N LEU A 158 -5.55 6.64 -5.07
CA LEU A 158 -4.21 7.07 -5.44
C LEU A 158 -4.07 7.28 -6.96
N ALA A 159 -3.21 8.22 -7.32
CA ALA A 159 -2.63 8.31 -8.64
C ALA A 159 -1.55 7.21 -8.82
N PRO A 160 -1.29 6.79 -10.07
CA PRO A 160 -1.87 7.27 -11.32
C PRO A 160 -3.24 6.66 -11.70
N GLU A 161 -3.72 5.63 -11.00
CA GLU A 161 -4.99 4.94 -11.29
C GLU A 161 -6.19 5.91 -11.20
N HIS A 162 -6.12 6.87 -10.28
CA HIS A 162 -7.07 7.96 -10.12
C HIS A 162 -6.34 9.30 -10.10
N PRO A 163 -6.17 9.98 -11.25
CA PRO A 163 -5.51 11.27 -11.28
C PRO A 163 -6.29 12.34 -10.50
N LEU A 164 -5.59 13.39 -10.06
CA LEU A 164 -6.23 14.60 -9.52
C LEU A 164 -7.27 15.14 -10.52
N PRO A 165 -8.44 15.61 -10.04
CA PRO A 165 -8.81 15.89 -8.65
C PRO A 165 -9.49 14.71 -7.91
N ARG A 166 -9.32 13.46 -8.37
CA ARG A 166 -9.97 12.27 -7.76
C ARG A 166 -9.11 11.55 -6.72
N ALA A 167 -7.80 11.77 -6.77
CA ALA A 167 -6.87 11.43 -5.70
C ALA A 167 -6.84 12.51 -4.62
#